data_AF-A0A662RIL1-F1
#
_entry.id   AF-A0A662RIL1-F1
#
_cell.length_a   1.000
_cell.length_b   1.000
_cell.length_c   1.000
_cell.angle_alpha   90.00
_cell.angle_beta   90.00
_cell.angle_gamma   90.00
#
_symmetry.space_group_name_H-M   'P 1'
#
loop_
_entity.id
_entity.type
_entity.pdbx_description
1 polymer ?
#
loop_
_entity_poly.entity_id
_entity_poly.type
_entity_poly.pdbx_seq_one_letter_code
_entity_poly.pdbx_strand_id
1 'polypeptide(L)'
;MSQDVGSSFAPPVGVYTLVVAATDNASNTNVSDPVFFVVYDPGGGHATGGGWFYLDDDSTLPGGKANFGFTARYKNDVSTGKLNFQYKDAGIHLKSTGIDWLTISAVGAQFQGTGTINGDGLYTFRVKAKDKGEPGAGVDHFDIKIWDGTDTEADPIHKAKNIISGGNIQVHTN
;
A
#
# COMPACT_ATOMS: atom_id res chain seq x y z
N MET A 1 0.22 -36.61 -0.56
CA MET A 1 0.23 -36.41 0.90
C MET A 1 0.43 -34.93 1.15
N SER A 2 -0.36 -34.29 2.02
CA SER A 2 -0.10 -32.92 2.48
C SER A 2 0.78 -33.01 3.72
N GLN A 3 1.86 -32.23 3.76
CA GLN A 3 2.72 -32.08 4.94
C GLN A 3 2.77 -30.59 5.26
N ASP A 4 2.52 -30.25 6.52
CA ASP A 4 2.69 -28.88 7.00
C ASP A 4 4.18 -28.59 7.17
N VAL A 5 4.67 -27.54 6.50
CA VAL A 5 6.04 -27.08 6.58
C VAL A 5 6.03 -25.69 7.22
N GLY A 6 6.64 -25.56 8.39
CA GLY A 6 6.73 -24.29 9.13
C GLY A 6 8.14 -23.69 9.07
N SER A 7 8.22 -22.37 9.25
CA SER A 7 9.47 -21.62 9.44
C SER A 7 9.50 -21.00 10.84
N SER A 8 10.67 -20.94 11.48
CA SER A 8 10.88 -20.21 12.74
C SER A 8 11.22 -18.73 12.54
N PHE A 9 11.28 -18.28 11.28
CA PHE A 9 11.55 -16.89 10.96
C PHE A 9 10.39 -15.99 11.40
N ALA A 10 10.68 -15.02 12.27
CA ALA A 10 9.77 -13.97 12.68
C ALA A 10 10.22 -12.64 12.03
N PRO A 11 9.65 -12.26 10.88
CA PRO A 11 10.05 -11.02 10.23
C PRO A 11 9.64 -9.79 11.06
N PRO A 12 10.38 -8.67 10.93
CA PRO A 12 9.91 -7.37 11.39
C PRO A 12 8.56 -6.96 10.78
N VAL A 13 7.97 -5.87 11.28
CA VAL A 13 6.77 -5.26 10.67
C VAL A 13 7.03 -4.88 9.22
N GLY A 14 6.13 -5.28 8.32
CA GLY A 14 6.24 -5.02 6.90
C GLY A 14 5.31 -5.89 6.05
N VAL A 15 5.36 -5.64 4.74
CA VAL A 15 4.68 -6.43 3.72
C VAL A 15 5.71 -7.27 3.00
N TYR A 16 5.51 -8.58 3.01
CA TYR A 16 6.40 -9.57 2.42
C TYR A 16 5.67 -10.29 1.28
N THR A 17 6.42 -10.72 0.28
CA THR A 17 5.97 -11.68 -0.71
C THR A 17 6.58 -13.03 -0.35
N LEU A 18 5.76 -14.00 -0.01
CA LEU A 18 6.21 -15.37 0.25
C LEU A 18 6.06 -16.23 -1.01
N VAL A 19 7.07 -17.06 -1.26
CA VAL A 19 7.02 -18.16 -2.22
C VAL A 19 7.48 -19.43 -1.51
N VAL A 20 6.88 -20.56 -1.87
CA VAL A 20 7.33 -21.88 -1.41
C VAL A 20 8.10 -22.53 -2.54
N ALA A 21 9.39 -22.78 -2.32
CA ALA A 21 10.22 -23.57 -3.23
C ALA A 21 10.33 -25.00 -2.69
N ALA A 22 10.02 -25.98 -3.53
CA ALA A 22 10.15 -27.40 -3.21
C ALA A 22 11.13 -28.06 -4.19
N THR A 23 11.96 -28.97 -3.66
CA THR A 23 12.87 -29.82 -4.45
C THR A 23 12.57 -31.28 -4.16
N ASP A 24 12.37 -32.10 -5.18
CA ASP A 24 12.15 -33.53 -5.01
C ASP A 24 13.48 -34.32 -4.92
N ASN A 25 13.40 -35.64 -4.64
CA ASN A 25 14.59 -36.50 -4.53
C ASN A 25 15.33 -36.70 -5.86
N ALA A 26 14.72 -36.34 -6.99
CA ALA A 26 15.33 -36.32 -8.32
C ALA A 26 15.91 -34.94 -8.69
N SER A 27 15.94 -34.00 -7.72
CA SER A 27 16.39 -32.61 -7.89
C SER A 27 15.51 -31.73 -8.78
N ASN A 28 14.26 -32.13 -9.09
CA ASN A 28 13.31 -31.25 -9.76
C ASN A 28 12.86 -30.17 -8.78
N THR A 29 12.74 -28.92 -9.25
CA THR A 29 12.28 -27.79 -8.44
C THR A 29 10.93 -27.27 -8.92
N ASN A 30 10.11 -26.80 -7.99
CA ASN A 30 8.89 -26.04 -8.28
C ASN A 30 8.76 -24.90 -7.27
N VAL A 31 8.18 -23.78 -7.69
CA VAL A 31 7.97 -22.58 -6.87
C VAL A 31 6.49 -22.23 -6.94
N SER A 32 5.86 -22.01 -5.79
CA SER A 32 4.46 -21.58 -5.74
C SER A 32 4.27 -20.19 -6.34
N ASP A 33 3.03 -19.86 -6.67
CA ASP A 33 2.64 -18.46 -6.86
C ASP A 33 2.96 -17.66 -5.58
N PRO A 34 3.35 -16.39 -5.72
CA PRO A 34 3.58 -15.51 -4.59
C PRO A 34 2.31 -15.26 -3.79
N VAL A 35 2.44 -15.15 -2.47
CA VAL A 35 1.36 -14.69 -1.58
C VAL A 35 1.84 -13.52 -0.73
N PHE A 36 0.98 -12.51 -0.53
CA PHE A 36 1.30 -11.43 0.40
C PHE A 36 1.15 -11.88 1.86
N PHE A 37 2.19 -11.61 2.65
CA PHE A 37 2.20 -11.81 4.09
C PHE A 37 2.49 -10.49 4.78
N VAL A 38 1.54 -10.03 5.58
CA VAL A 38 1.60 -8.74 6.26
C VAL A 38 1.87 -8.97 7.73
N VAL A 39 3.01 -8.48 8.21
CA VAL A 39 3.31 -8.39 9.64
C VAL A 39 3.05 -6.97 10.08
N TYR A 40 2.16 -6.77 11.06
CA TYR A 40 1.82 -5.46 11.59
C TYR A 40 1.95 -5.41 13.11
N ASP A 41 2.25 -4.22 13.63
CA ASP A 41 2.24 -3.91 15.07
C ASP A 41 1.05 -2.98 15.37
N PRO A 42 0.02 -3.46 16.08
CA PRO A 42 -1.14 -2.66 16.47
C PRO A 42 -0.78 -1.46 17.38
N GLY A 43 0.34 -1.54 18.10
CA GLY A 43 0.88 -0.44 18.91
C GLY A 43 1.70 0.58 18.10
N GLY A 44 2.01 0.28 16.83
CA GLY A 44 3.02 0.94 16.00
C GLY A 44 2.72 2.39 15.58
N GLY A 45 1.60 2.97 16.00
CA GLY A 45 1.31 4.39 15.88
C GLY A 45 0.27 4.75 14.80
N HIS A 46 0.47 5.89 14.13
CA HIS A 46 -0.40 6.37 13.05
C HIS A 46 0.37 7.16 11.99
N ALA A 47 -0.21 7.27 10.80
CA ALA A 47 0.30 8.11 9.73
C ALA A 47 -0.81 8.99 9.16
N THR A 48 -0.42 10.21 8.81
CA THR A 48 -1.28 11.14 8.07
C THR A 48 -0.50 11.70 6.91
N GLY A 49 -1.19 12.11 5.86
CA GLY A 49 -0.52 12.77 4.77
C GLY A 49 -1.49 13.42 3.83
N GLY A 50 -1.06 14.50 3.20
CA GLY A 50 -1.85 15.18 2.21
C GLY A 50 -0.94 16.01 1.33
N GLY A 51 -1.25 16.03 0.03
CA GLY A 51 -0.38 16.69 -0.91
C GLY A 51 -0.71 16.38 -2.35
N TRP A 52 0.23 16.71 -3.21
CA TRP A 52 0.14 16.48 -4.65
C TRP A 52 1.50 16.16 -5.23
N PHE A 53 1.49 15.46 -6.36
CA PHE A 53 2.69 15.08 -7.11
C PHE A 53 2.38 14.96 -8.60
N TYR A 54 3.42 15.10 -9.42
CA TYR A 54 3.37 14.68 -10.82
C TYR A 54 3.80 13.23 -10.92
N LEU A 55 3.17 12.47 -11.81
CA LEU A 55 3.47 11.06 -12.01
C LEU A 55 4.90 10.86 -12.54
N ASP A 56 5.52 9.75 -12.16
CA ASP A 56 6.77 9.28 -12.77
C ASP A 56 6.52 8.33 -13.96
N ASP A 57 7.61 7.93 -14.62
CA ASP A 57 7.55 7.10 -15.84
C ASP A 57 7.03 5.67 -15.60
N ASP A 58 7.03 5.19 -14.35
CA ASP A 58 6.53 3.87 -13.96
C ASP A 58 5.02 3.85 -13.66
N SER A 59 4.39 5.03 -13.63
CA SER A 59 2.96 5.22 -13.42
C SER A 59 2.18 4.88 -14.69
N THR A 60 0.96 4.33 -14.55
CA THR A 60 0.14 3.92 -15.72
C THR A 60 -0.87 4.98 -16.15
N LEU A 61 -1.06 6.00 -15.33
CA LEU A 61 -1.95 7.11 -15.65
C LEU A 61 -1.25 8.09 -16.60
N PRO A 62 -1.98 8.73 -17.54
CA PRO A 62 -1.40 9.72 -18.45
C PRO A 62 -0.80 10.88 -17.63
N GLY A 63 0.19 11.60 -18.13
CA GLY A 63 0.84 12.69 -17.38
C GLY A 63 -0.14 13.71 -16.79
N GLY A 64 0.23 14.35 -15.68
CA GLY A 64 -0.65 15.26 -14.96
C GLY A 64 -0.45 15.24 -13.45
N LYS A 65 -1.35 15.90 -12.72
CA LYS A 65 -1.19 16.17 -11.28
C LYS A 65 -2.15 15.32 -10.45
N ALA A 66 -1.57 14.44 -9.63
CA ALA A 66 -2.29 13.67 -8.63
C ALA A 66 -2.40 14.45 -7.31
N ASN A 67 -3.53 14.32 -6.63
CA ASN A 67 -3.74 14.86 -5.29
C ASN A 67 -4.17 13.72 -4.37
N PHE A 68 -3.66 13.71 -3.15
CA PHE A 68 -4.00 12.69 -2.17
C PHE A 68 -4.21 13.30 -0.80
N GLY A 69 -4.97 12.60 0.03
CA GLY A 69 -5.10 12.85 1.45
C GLY A 69 -5.46 11.56 2.16
N PHE A 70 -4.78 11.25 3.26
CA PHE A 70 -5.08 10.07 4.04
C PHE A 70 -4.87 10.28 5.54
N THR A 71 -5.58 9.46 6.29
CA THR A 71 -5.27 9.12 7.69
C THR A 71 -5.30 7.61 7.79
N ALA A 72 -4.31 7.02 8.46
CA ALA A 72 -4.24 5.60 8.71
C ALA A 72 -3.71 5.37 10.13
N ARG A 73 -4.46 4.63 10.95
CA ARG A 73 -4.12 4.37 12.36
C ARG A 73 -4.70 3.06 12.84
N TYR A 74 -4.23 2.62 14.00
CA TYR A 74 -4.91 1.61 14.79
C TYR A 74 -5.90 2.25 15.77
N LYS A 75 -7.08 1.65 15.92
CA LYS A 75 -8.04 1.96 16.98
C LYS A 75 -8.53 0.64 17.58
N ASN A 76 -8.19 0.39 18.84
CA ASN A 76 -8.49 -0.87 19.55
C ASN A 76 -8.04 -2.09 18.74
N ASP A 77 -6.76 -2.11 18.33
CA ASP A 77 -6.13 -3.17 17.52
C ASP A 77 -6.72 -3.38 16.11
N VAL A 78 -7.66 -2.54 15.68
CA VAL A 78 -8.26 -2.58 14.33
C VAL A 78 -7.73 -1.43 13.50
N SER A 79 -7.26 -1.73 12.29
CA SER A 79 -6.82 -0.70 11.34
C SER A 79 -8.01 0.13 10.87
N THR A 80 -7.85 1.46 10.85
CA THR A 80 -8.91 2.39 10.47
C THR A 80 -8.32 3.66 9.87
N GLY A 81 -9.10 4.36 9.07
CA GLY A 81 -8.59 5.52 8.35
C GLY A 81 -9.50 5.98 7.23
N LYS A 82 -8.97 6.89 6.44
CA LYS A 82 -9.57 7.37 5.20
C LYS A 82 -8.48 7.58 4.15
N LEU A 83 -8.79 7.32 2.90
CA LEU A 83 -8.03 7.72 1.73
C LEU A 83 -8.94 8.50 0.79
N ASN A 84 -8.43 9.60 0.28
CA ASN A 84 -8.96 10.33 -0.86
C ASN A 84 -7.82 10.49 -1.87
N PHE A 85 -8.01 9.95 -3.08
CA PHE A 85 -7.10 10.11 -4.20
C PHE A 85 -7.85 10.69 -5.39
N GLN A 86 -7.33 11.79 -5.94
CA GLN A 86 -7.93 12.51 -7.06
C GLN A 86 -6.93 12.67 -8.19
N TYR A 87 -7.33 12.15 -9.34
CA TYR A 87 -6.61 12.29 -10.60
C TYR A 87 -7.55 12.80 -11.68
N LYS A 88 -7.56 14.12 -11.90
CA LYS A 88 -8.54 14.78 -12.77
C LYS A 88 -8.35 14.40 -14.24
N ASP A 89 -7.11 14.21 -14.68
CA ASP A 89 -6.78 13.97 -16.08
C ASP A 89 -7.28 12.61 -16.59
N ALA A 90 -7.60 11.66 -15.68
CA ALA A 90 -8.30 10.42 -16.01
C ALA A 90 -9.68 10.30 -15.35
N GLY A 91 -10.20 11.39 -14.76
CA GLY A 91 -11.51 11.39 -14.10
C GLY A 91 -11.60 10.45 -12.89
N ILE A 92 -10.50 10.15 -12.21
CA ILE A 92 -10.47 9.22 -11.06
C ILE A 92 -10.65 10.01 -9.77
N HIS A 93 -11.66 9.66 -8.99
CA HIS A 93 -11.79 10.07 -7.59
C HIS A 93 -12.03 8.83 -6.73
N LEU A 94 -10.95 8.24 -6.25
CA LEU A 94 -11.01 7.11 -5.34
C LEU A 94 -11.23 7.60 -3.92
N LYS A 95 -12.26 7.06 -3.26
CA LYS A 95 -12.51 7.25 -1.82
C LYS A 95 -12.55 5.89 -1.14
N SER A 96 -11.82 5.75 -0.04
CA SER A 96 -11.88 4.54 0.77
C SER A 96 -13.25 4.35 1.42
N THR A 97 -13.73 3.12 1.44
CA THR A 97 -14.83 2.63 2.28
C THR A 97 -14.33 1.94 3.54
N GLY A 98 -13.10 1.41 3.52
CA GLY A 98 -12.45 0.78 4.67
C GLY A 98 -10.93 0.74 4.53
N ILE A 99 -10.27 0.33 5.62
CA ILE A 99 -8.84 -0.02 5.65
C ILE A 99 -8.79 -1.47 6.15
N ASP A 100 -8.17 -2.34 5.36
CA ASP A 100 -8.12 -3.77 5.62
C ASP A 100 -6.94 -4.10 6.55
N TRP A 101 -5.78 -3.49 6.26
CA TRP A 101 -4.58 -3.60 7.08
C TRP A 101 -3.70 -2.36 6.97
N LEU A 102 -2.82 -2.19 7.96
CA LEU A 102 -1.87 -1.09 8.06
C LEU A 102 -0.55 -1.59 8.66
N THR A 103 0.58 -1.27 8.06
CA THR A 103 1.90 -1.47 8.67
C THR A 103 2.56 -0.10 8.84
N ILE A 104 3.12 0.15 10.02
CA ILE A 104 3.85 1.39 10.31
C ILE A 104 5.29 1.01 10.68
N SER A 105 6.24 1.78 10.16
CA SER A 105 7.64 1.75 10.53
C SER A 105 8.11 3.17 10.86
N ALA A 106 9.37 3.33 11.29
CA ALA A 106 9.91 4.63 11.72
C ALA A 106 9.75 5.78 10.70
N VAL A 107 9.71 5.47 9.40
CA VAL A 107 9.68 6.48 8.32
C VAL A 107 8.65 6.14 7.24
N GLY A 108 7.71 5.24 7.52
CA GLY A 108 6.78 4.80 6.50
C GLY A 108 5.50 4.18 7.03
N ALA A 109 4.46 4.32 6.23
CA ALA A 109 3.21 3.61 6.39
C ALA A 109 2.87 2.90 5.08
N GLN A 110 2.45 1.64 5.18
CA GLN A 110 1.82 0.94 4.07
C GLN A 110 0.45 0.49 4.53
N PHE A 111 -0.55 0.65 3.68
CA PHE A 111 -1.90 0.19 4.01
C PHE A 111 -2.65 -0.22 2.76
N GLN A 112 -3.60 -1.11 2.95
CA GLN A 112 -4.54 -1.52 1.92
C GLN A 112 -5.95 -1.28 2.43
N GLY A 113 -6.85 -1.00 1.51
CA GLY A 113 -8.26 -0.91 1.80
C GLY A 113 -9.09 -1.04 0.54
N THR A 114 -10.39 -1.05 0.75
CA THR A 114 -11.38 -1.01 -0.33
C THR A 114 -11.96 0.39 -0.48
N GLY A 115 -12.43 0.70 -1.67
CA GLY A 115 -13.06 1.98 -1.98
C GLY A 115 -13.83 1.97 -3.30
N THR A 116 -14.39 3.13 -3.61
CA THR A 116 -15.16 3.38 -4.84
C THR A 116 -14.44 4.43 -5.69
N ILE A 117 -14.46 4.29 -7.01
CA ILE A 117 -14.07 5.35 -7.92
C ILE A 117 -15.33 6.10 -8.34
N ASN A 118 -15.37 7.42 -8.10
CA ASN A 118 -16.51 8.29 -8.40
C ASN A 118 -17.83 7.88 -7.73
N GLY A 119 -17.77 7.09 -6.65
CA GLY A 119 -18.94 6.61 -5.91
C GLY A 119 -19.45 5.24 -6.33
N ASP A 120 -18.87 4.65 -7.37
CA ASP A 120 -19.28 3.35 -7.92
C ASP A 120 -18.15 2.32 -7.89
N GLY A 121 -18.53 1.05 -8.05
CA GLY A 121 -17.62 -0.09 -8.14
C GLY A 121 -17.01 -0.52 -6.81
N LEU A 122 -16.25 -1.61 -6.85
CA LEU A 122 -15.44 -2.10 -5.74
C LEU A 122 -14.00 -2.13 -6.22
N TYR A 123 -13.16 -1.31 -5.61
CA TYR A 123 -11.74 -1.25 -5.92
C TYR A 123 -10.94 -1.51 -4.67
N THR A 124 -9.88 -2.29 -4.81
CA THR A 124 -8.86 -2.39 -3.77
C THR A 124 -7.74 -1.43 -4.09
N PHE A 125 -7.23 -0.72 -3.07
CA PHE A 125 -6.07 0.14 -3.21
C PHE A 125 -5.00 -0.27 -2.21
N ARG A 126 -3.73 -0.08 -2.58
CA ARG A 126 -2.59 -0.23 -1.68
C ARG A 126 -1.72 1.00 -1.78
N VAL A 127 -1.47 1.63 -0.63
CA VAL A 127 -0.65 2.82 -0.51
C VAL A 127 0.66 2.48 0.17
N LYS A 128 1.74 3.09 -0.31
CA LYS A 128 3.01 3.23 0.43
C LYS A 128 3.32 4.72 0.57
N ALA A 129 3.35 5.20 1.80
CA ALA A 129 3.70 6.55 2.18
C ALA A 129 5.04 6.53 2.93
N LYS A 130 5.96 7.42 2.58
CA LYS A 130 7.26 7.58 3.26
C LYS A 130 7.43 9.03 3.71
N ASP A 131 7.65 9.19 5.00
CA ASP A 131 8.02 10.45 5.67
C ASP A 131 9.55 10.52 5.70
N LYS A 132 10.12 11.45 4.95
CA LYS A 132 11.57 11.57 4.74
C LYS A 132 12.12 12.92 5.14
N GLY A 133 11.30 13.87 5.57
CA GLY A 133 11.78 15.15 6.05
C GLY A 133 10.67 16.15 6.33
N GLU A 134 11.06 17.25 6.99
CA GLU A 134 10.16 18.37 7.29
C GLU A 134 10.84 19.67 6.79
N PRO A 135 10.26 20.38 5.81
CA PRO A 135 9.00 20.06 5.11
C PRO A 135 9.13 18.84 4.17
N GLY A 136 8.05 18.07 4.04
CA GLY A 136 8.00 16.86 3.22
C GLY A 136 8.03 17.08 1.71
N ALA A 137 7.67 18.27 1.23
CA ALA A 137 7.72 18.60 -0.19
C ALA A 137 9.14 18.46 -0.76
N GLY A 138 9.27 17.70 -1.85
CA GLY A 138 10.55 17.40 -2.51
C GLY A 138 11.32 16.23 -1.91
N VAL A 139 10.84 15.61 -0.83
CA VAL A 139 11.51 14.46 -0.18
C VAL A 139 10.58 13.29 0.15
N ASP A 140 9.38 13.56 0.64
CA ASP A 140 8.38 12.53 0.97
C ASP A 140 7.88 11.83 -0.29
N HIS A 141 7.53 10.56 -0.15
CA HIS A 141 7.13 9.73 -1.29
C HIS A 141 5.76 9.11 -1.06
N PHE A 142 4.93 9.16 -2.11
CA PHE A 142 3.62 8.53 -2.13
C PHE A 142 3.53 7.61 -3.35
N ASP A 143 3.11 6.38 -3.13
CA ASP A 143 2.81 5.36 -4.13
C ASP A 143 1.42 4.81 -3.85
N ILE A 144 0.58 4.77 -4.88
CA ILE A 144 -0.71 4.08 -4.86
C ILE A 144 -0.84 3.14 -6.05
N LYS A 145 -1.33 1.95 -5.74
CA LYS A 145 -1.81 0.95 -6.71
C LYS A 145 -3.29 0.70 -6.50
N ILE A 146 -4.03 0.50 -7.58
CA ILE A 146 -5.48 0.28 -7.57
C ILE A 146 -5.81 -0.92 -8.45
N TRP A 147 -6.65 -1.83 -7.94
CA TRP A 147 -7.17 -3.02 -8.61
C TRP A 147 -8.70 -2.93 -8.73
N ASP A 148 -9.25 -3.52 -9.80
CA ASP A 148 -10.68 -3.77 -9.93
C ASP A 148 -11.05 -5.03 -9.12
N GLY A 149 -12.01 -4.91 -8.20
CA GLY A 149 -12.36 -5.96 -7.26
C GLY A 149 -11.34 -6.16 -6.13
N THR A 150 -11.23 -7.40 -5.63
CA THR A 150 -10.44 -7.78 -4.44
C THR A 150 -9.17 -8.55 -4.75
N ASP A 151 -8.94 -8.92 -6.01
CA ASP A 151 -7.75 -9.66 -6.42
C ASP A 151 -6.55 -8.71 -6.52
N THR A 152 -5.69 -8.75 -5.52
CA THR A 152 -4.45 -7.95 -5.48
C THR A 152 -3.22 -8.70 -5.98
N GLU A 153 -3.37 -9.94 -6.43
CA GLU A 153 -2.28 -10.72 -7.06
C GLU A 153 -2.19 -10.41 -8.57
N ALA A 154 -3.29 -9.99 -9.19
CA ALA A 154 -3.30 -9.46 -10.55
C ALA A 154 -2.51 -8.14 -10.69
N ASP A 155 -2.24 -7.73 -11.93
CA ASP A 155 -1.66 -6.41 -12.18
C ASP A 155 -2.66 -5.29 -11.82
N PRO A 156 -2.22 -4.21 -11.14
CA PRO A 156 -3.09 -3.08 -10.83
C PRO A 156 -3.51 -2.34 -12.09
N ILE A 157 -4.80 -2.01 -12.19
CA ILE A 157 -5.38 -1.24 -13.30
C ILE A 157 -4.85 0.21 -13.32
N HIS A 158 -4.49 0.76 -12.15
CA HIS A 158 -3.89 2.08 -12.03
C HIS A 158 -2.70 2.07 -11.06
N LYS A 159 -1.62 2.76 -11.45
CA LYS A 159 -0.46 3.04 -10.63
C LYS A 159 -0.14 4.52 -10.72
N ALA A 160 0.07 5.15 -9.56
CA ALA A 160 0.55 6.51 -9.47
C ALA A 160 1.55 6.61 -8.32
N LYS A 161 2.77 7.02 -8.62
CA LYS A 161 3.78 7.25 -7.58
C LYS A 161 4.68 8.41 -7.95
N ASN A 162 5.16 9.14 -6.95
CA ASN A 162 6.35 9.99 -7.05
C ASN A 162 6.72 10.58 -5.67
N ILE A 163 7.80 11.34 -5.64
CA ILE A 163 8.07 12.33 -4.59
C ILE A 163 6.99 13.42 -4.63
N ILE A 164 6.48 13.80 -3.47
CA ILE A 164 5.45 14.84 -3.37
C ILE A 164 6.06 16.19 -3.72
N SER A 165 5.36 16.95 -4.55
CA SER A 165 5.80 18.29 -4.98
C SER A 165 5.18 19.39 -4.11
N GLY A 166 4.17 19.06 -3.31
CA GLY A 166 3.65 19.91 -2.24
C GLY A 166 2.80 19.12 -1.26
N GLY A 167 2.72 19.61 -0.02
CA GLY A 167 2.08 18.91 1.10
C GLY A 167 3.10 18.30 2.06
N ASN A 168 2.66 17.35 2.88
CA ASN A 168 3.47 16.66 3.88
C ASN A 168 2.93 15.26 4.16
N ILE A 169 3.80 14.32 4.51
CA ILE A 169 3.47 13.01 5.07
C ILE A 169 4.14 12.93 6.44
N GLN A 170 3.36 12.61 7.48
CA GLN A 170 3.87 12.47 8.83
C GLN A 170 3.58 11.06 9.35
N VAL A 171 4.63 10.39 9.80
CA VAL A 171 4.54 9.09 10.47
C VAL A 171 4.86 9.29 11.94
N HIS A 172 3.91 8.92 12.80
CA HIS A 172 4.05 8.99 14.24
C HIS A 172 4.10 7.55 14.78
N THR A 173 5.30 7.09 15.12
CA THR A 173 5.49 5.86 15.89
C THR A 173 5.29 6.15 17.38
N ASN A 174 4.65 5.24 18.10
CA ASN A 174 4.58 5.30 19.57
C ASN A 174 5.85 4.75 20.21
#